data_AF-A0A3B8Y9E9-F1
#
_entry.id   AF-A0A3B8Y9E9-F1
#
_cell.length_a   1.000
_cell.length_b   1.000
_cell.length_c   1.000
_cell.angle_alpha   90.00
_cell.angle_beta   90.00
_cell.angle_gamma   90.00
#
_symmetry.space_group_name_H-M   'P 1'
#
loop_
_entity.id
_entity.type
_entity.pdbx_description
1 polymer ?
#
loop_
_entity_poly.entity_id
_entity_poly.type
_entity_poly.pdbx_seq_one_letter_code
_entity_poly.pdbx_strand_id
1 'polypeptide(L)'
;MTDLLTYKNQEDPNLVVDYQQELVLASKEIQSALTILENYQEKSQSNRQLAERISLVNQIVTKVTQRLQNLEEQLKLSAKTESNAQFSQNQARQKAIVQKLENIKQTVNILQYTA
;
A
#
# COMPACT_ATOMS: atom_id res chain seq x y z
N MET A 1 30.28 -27.69 22.93
CA MET A 1 28.81 -27.73 22.89
C MET A 1 28.37 -26.28 22.79
N THR A 2 28.08 -25.84 21.57
CA THR A 2 27.94 -24.42 21.23
C THR A 2 26.48 -24.04 21.43
N ASP A 3 26.16 -23.40 22.56
CA ASP A 3 24.85 -22.79 22.78
C ASP A 3 24.69 -21.58 21.87
N LEU A 4 24.21 -21.85 20.65
CA LEU A 4 23.91 -20.90 19.59
C LEU A 4 22.41 -20.55 19.60
N LEU A 5 21.83 -20.39 20.80
CA LEU A 5 20.40 -20.08 21.00
C LEU A 5 20.17 -18.74 21.70
N THR A 6 21.17 -17.87 21.73
CA THR A 6 21.00 -16.48 22.14
C THR A 6 21.28 -15.54 20.97
N TYR A 7 20.60 -15.78 19.84
CA TYR A 7 20.27 -14.66 18.97
C TYR A 7 19.27 -13.80 19.73
N LYS A 8 19.86 -12.88 20.49
CA LYS A 8 19.20 -11.73 21.07
C LYS A 8 18.40 -11.10 19.94
N ASN A 9 17.09 -11.26 19.99
CA ASN A 9 16.12 -10.44 19.28
C ASN A 9 16.37 -8.98 19.70
N GLN A 10 17.39 -8.37 19.11
CA GLN A 10 17.51 -6.93 19.13
C GLN A 10 16.43 -6.46 18.17
N GLU A 11 15.32 -6.02 18.76
CA GLU A 11 14.32 -5.15 18.14
C GLU A 11 15.10 -4.15 17.28
N ASP A 12 15.08 -4.32 15.96
CA ASP A 12 15.77 -3.40 15.06
C ASP A 12 14.83 -2.21 14.84
N PRO A 13 15.05 -1.05 15.52
CA PRO A 13 14.20 0.11 15.34
C PRO A 13 14.19 0.60 13.89
N ASN A 14 15.19 0.23 13.08
CA ASN A 14 15.21 0.55 11.66
C ASN A 14 14.08 -0.15 10.90
N LEU A 15 13.67 -1.37 11.29
CA LEU A 15 12.58 -2.09 10.61
C LEU A 15 11.24 -1.36 10.76
N VAL A 16 10.96 -0.81 11.95
CA VAL A 16 9.70 -0.05 12.21
C VAL A 16 9.70 1.28 11.46
N VAL A 17 10.86 1.94 11.38
CA VAL A 17 11.05 3.19 10.63
C VAL A 17 10.87 2.94 9.13
N ASP A 18 11.51 1.91 8.59
CA ASP A 18 11.40 1.53 7.18
C ASP A 18 9.97 1.15 6.83
N TYR A 19 9.30 0.36 7.69
CA TYR A 19 7.89 0.02 7.54
C TYR A 19 6.99 1.26 7.46
N GLN A 20 7.21 2.23 8.36
CA GLN A 20 6.44 3.47 8.36
C GLN A 20 6.69 4.31 7.11
N GLN A 21 7.94 4.39 6.63
CA GLN A 21 8.27 5.10 5.40
C GLN A 21 7.57 4.48 4.18
N GLU A 22 7.57 3.15 4.08
CA GLU A 22 6.90 2.43 3.00
C GLU A 22 5.37 2.64 3.03
N LEU A 23 4.74 2.71 4.20
CA LEU A 23 3.32 3.08 4.31
C LEU A 23 3.05 4.52 3.86
N VAL A 24 3.96 5.46 4.15
CA VAL A 24 3.83 6.85 3.67
C VAL A 24 3.95 6.90 2.14
N LEU A 25 4.87 6.15 1.56
CA LEU A 25 5.00 6.05 0.10
C LEU A 25 3.74 5.44 -0.54
N ALA A 26 3.22 4.34 0.02
CA ALA A 26 1.97 3.74 -0.43
C ALA A 26 0.80 4.72 -0.37
N SER A 27 0.70 5.51 0.71
CA SER A 27 -0.35 6.53 0.87
C SER A 27 -0.26 7.63 -0.20
N LYS A 28 0.95 8.11 -0.51
CA LYS A 28 1.17 9.12 -1.56
C LYS A 28 0.81 8.62 -2.95
N GLU A 29 1.16 7.37 -3.24
CA GLU A 29 0.84 6.73 -4.52
C GLU A 29 -0.67 6.52 -4.67
N ILE A 30 -1.37 6.05 -3.63
CA ILE A 30 -2.84 5.97 -3.60
C ILE A 30 -3.47 7.35 -3.82
N GLN A 31 -2.97 8.39 -3.16
CA GLN A 31 -3.49 9.75 -3.35
C GLN A 31 -3.32 10.22 -4.80
N SER A 32 -2.19 9.89 -5.43
CA SER A 32 -1.94 10.20 -6.84
C SER A 32 -2.94 9.49 -7.76
N ALA A 33 -3.24 8.21 -7.49
CA ALA A 33 -4.25 7.46 -8.23
C ALA A 33 -5.66 8.07 -8.06
N LEU A 34 -6.04 8.48 -6.85
CA LEU A 34 -7.31 9.16 -6.61
C LEU A 34 -7.40 10.48 -7.39
N THR A 35 -6.36 11.31 -7.37
CA THR A 35 -6.34 12.55 -8.14
C THR A 35 -6.44 12.31 -9.65
N ILE A 36 -5.86 11.23 -10.19
CA ILE A 36 -6.02 10.88 -11.61
C ILE A 36 -7.47 10.55 -11.94
N LEU A 37 -8.16 9.83 -11.04
CA LEU A 37 -9.56 9.42 -11.17
C LEU A 37 -10.56 10.57 -10.93
N GLU A 38 -10.31 11.45 -9.96
CA GLU A 38 -11.17 12.62 -9.68
C GLU A 38 -11.17 13.60 -10.85
N ASN A 39 -9.99 13.84 -11.45
CA ASN A 39 -9.83 14.67 -12.64
C ASN A 39 -10.55 14.11 -13.89
N TYR A 40 -11.08 12.88 -13.85
CA TYR A 40 -11.93 12.33 -14.90
C TYR A 40 -13.38 12.82 -14.81
N GLN A 41 -13.91 13.08 -13.61
CA GLN A 41 -15.33 13.46 -13.45
C GLN A 41 -15.65 14.86 -14.02
N GLU A 42 -14.63 15.71 -14.23
CA GLU A 42 -14.85 17.13 -14.56
C GLU A 42 -14.86 17.47 -16.05
N LYS A 43 -14.52 16.57 -16.99
CA LYS A 43 -14.45 16.92 -18.43
C LYS A 43 -14.91 15.79 -19.35
N SER A 44 -15.57 16.13 -20.45
CA SER A 44 -15.89 15.23 -21.56
C SER A 44 -14.60 14.70 -22.19
N GLN A 45 -14.05 13.61 -21.63
CA GLN A 45 -12.82 13.01 -22.14
C GLN A 45 -13.14 11.94 -23.18
N SER A 46 -12.27 11.81 -24.18
CA SER A 46 -12.37 10.71 -25.14
C SER A 46 -12.07 9.36 -24.47
N ASN A 47 -12.67 8.27 -24.97
CA ASN A 47 -12.42 6.91 -24.46
C ASN A 47 -10.92 6.54 -24.43
N ARG A 48 -10.11 7.13 -25.31
CA ARG A 48 -8.65 6.96 -25.31
C ARG A 48 -7.98 7.58 -24.07
N GLN A 49 -8.35 8.80 -23.70
CA GLN A 49 -7.80 9.48 -22.52
C GLN A 49 -8.20 8.76 -21.22
N LEU A 50 -9.42 8.22 -21.18
CA LEU A 50 -9.85 7.37 -20.08
C LEU A 50 -9.00 6.08 -19.98
N ALA A 51 -8.79 5.39 -21.10
CA ALA A 51 -7.97 4.18 -21.13
C ALA A 51 -6.52 4.43 -20.66
N GLU A 52 -5.91 5.55 -21.09
CA GLU A 52 -4.57 5.96 -20.65
C GLU A 52 -4.52 6.23 -19.13
N ARG A 53 -5.54 6.90 -18.57
CA ARG A 53 -5.65 7.12 -17.12
C ARG A 53 -5.85 5.84 -16.33
N ILE A 54 -6.75 4.95 -16.79
CA ILE A 54 -6.96 3.64 -16.19
C ILE A 54 -5.66 2.84 -16.16
N SER A 55 -4.89 2.87 -17.25
CA SER A 55 -3.57 2.22 -17.32
C SER A 55 -2.60 2.76 -16.26
N LEU A 56 -2.50 4.08 -16.11
CA LEU A 56 -1.66 4.71 -15.09
C LEU A 56 -2.09 4.33 -13.66
N VAL A 57 -3.40 4.35 -13.39
CA VAL A 57 -3.94 3.96 -12.09
C VAL A 57 -3.66 2.48 -11.81
N ASN A 58 -3.81 1.60 -12.79
CA ASN A 58 -3.51 0.18 -12.64
C ASN A 58 -2.01 -0.09 -12.35
N GLN A 59 -1.11 0.68 -12.95
CA GLN A 59 0.32 0.61 -12.62
C GLN A 59 0.58 1.01 -11.16
N ILE A 60 -0.06 2.09 -10.69
CA ILE A 60 0.03 2.52 -9.29
C ILE A 60 -0.53 1.44 -8.36
N VAL A 61 -1.72 0.90 -8.67
CA VAL A 61 -2.37 -0.16 -7.89
C VAL A 61 -1.46 -1.38 -7.77
N THR A 62 -0.84 -1.80 -8.86
CA THR A 62 0.09 -2.95 -8.88
C THR A 62 1.30 -2.69 -7.97
N LYS A 63 1.93 -1.52 -8.10
CA LYS A 63 3.08 -1.14 -7.28
C LYS A 63 2.75 -1.07 -5.79
N VAL A 64 1.62 -0.45 -5.43
CA VAL A 64 1.18 -0.35 -4.04
C VAL A 64 0.83 -1.73 -3.48
N THR A 65 0.19 -2.60 -4.28
CA THR A 65 -0.12 -3.98 -3.86
C THR A 65 1.15 -4.75 -3.53
N GLN A 66 2.16 -4.71 -4.41
CA GLN A 66 3.45 -5.39 -4.19
C GLN A 66 4.14 -4.86 -2.93
N ARG A 67 4.16 -3.53 -2.74
CA ARG A 67 4.74 -2.94 -1.53
C ARG A 67 4.03 -3.44 -0.27
N LEU A 68 2.70 -3.47 -0.26
CA LEU A 68 1.92 -3.95 0.89
C LEU A 68 2.15 -5.43 1.18
N GLN A 69 2.32 -6.26 0.16
CA GLN A 69 2.67 -7.68 0.32
C GLN A 69 4.04 -7.85 0.98
N ASN A 70 5.06 -7.14 0.49
CA ASN A 70 6.40 -7.16 1.09
C ASN A 70 6.38 -6.71 2.55
N LEU A 71 5.61 -5.67 2.85
CA LEU A 71 5.41 -5.17 4.21
C LEU A 71 4.72 -6.21 5.11
N GLU A 72 3.74 -6.94 4.61
CA GLU A 72 3.06 -8.00 5.36
C GLU A 72 3.99 -9.20 5.63
N GLU A 73 4.86 -9.55 4.69
CA GLU A 73 5.88 -10.58 4.90
C GLU A 73 6.90 -10.18 5.97
N GLN A 74 7.42 -8.94 5.90
CA GLN A 74 8.32 -8.39 6.93
C GLN A 74 7.65 -8.31 8.31
N LEU A 75 6.35 -8.00 8.36
CA LEU A 75 5.53 -8.03 9.56
C LEU A 75 5.42 -9.42 10.15
N LYS A 76 5.15 -10.45 9.34
CA LYS A 76 5.02 -11.84 9.81
C LYS A 76 6.33 -12.36 10.41
N LEU A 77 7.47 -11.93 9.87
CA LEU A 77 8.79 -12.28 10.39
C LEU A 77 9.10 -11.58 11.73
N SER A 78 8.62 -10.35 11.94
CA SER A 78 8.88 -9.54 13.14
C SER A 78 7.83 -9.69 14.25
N ALA A 79 6.60 -10.13 13.93
CA ALA A 79 5.48 -10.31 14.87
C ALA A 79 5.72 -11.36 15.97
N LYS A 80 6.83 -12.12 15.92
CA LYS A 80 7.26 -12.97 17.04
C LYS A 80 7.81 -12.19 18.24
N THR A 81 7.94 -10.87 18.14
CA THR A 81 8.85 -10.14 19.03
C THR A 81 8.27 -8.93 19.74
N GLU A 82 7.26 -8.22 19.22
CA GLU A 82 6.79 -7.00 19.90
C GLU A 82 5.30 -6.69 19.73
N SER A 83 4.67 -6.32 20.84
CA SER A 83 3.41 -5.57 20.90
C SER A 83 3.74 -4.18 21.45
N ASN A 84 3.89 -3.19 20.57
CA ASN A 84 4.06 -1.78 20.96
C ASN A 84 3.00 -0.90 20.26
N ALA A 85 2.70 0.28 20.83
CA ALA A 85 1.64 1.15 20.33
C ALA A 85 1.88 1.65 18.89
N GLN A 86 3.14 1.81 18.49
CA GLN A 86 3.54 2.23 17.14
C GLN A 86 3.18 1.16 16.11
N PHE A 87 3.37 -0.11 16.44
CA PHE A 87 3.02 -1.25 15.61
C PHE A 87 1.51 -1.31 15.34
N SER A 88 0.69 -1.15 16.38
CA SER A 88 -0.77 -1.08 16.25
C SER A 88 -1.22 0.09 15.36
N GLN A 89 -0.58 1.26 15.50
CA GLN A 89 -0.85 2.41 14.63
C GLN A 89 -0.47 2.12 13.16
N ASN A 90 0.67 1.48 12.94
CA ASN A 90 1.15 1.09 11.62
C ASN A 90 0.23 0.04 10.96
N GLN A 91 -0.28 -0.94 11.71
CA GLN A 91 -1.31 -1.87 11.22
C GLN A 91 -2.61 -1.16 10.84
N ALA A 92 -3.07 -0.20 11.66
CA ALA A 92 -4.27 0.57 11.34
C ALA A 92 -4.11 1.38 10.05
N ARG A 93 -2.93 2.01 9.85
CA ARG A 93 -2.58 2.70 8.60
C ARG A 93 -2.57 1.76 7.42
N GLN A 94 -1.96 0.58 7.55
CA GLN A 94 -1.95 -0.44 6.49
C GLN A 94 -3.38 -0.84 6.09
N LYS A 95 -4.26 -1.12 7.05
CA LYS A 95 -5.67 -1.44 6.80
C LYS A 95 -6.38 -0.33 6.03
N ALA A 96 -6.19 0.92 6.42
CA ALA A 96 -6.77 2.07 5.71
C ALA A 96 -6.26 2.20 4.27
N ILE A 97 -4.96 1.95 4.04
CA ILE A 97 -4.36 1.94 2.70
C ILE A 97 -4.97 0.82 1.86
N VAL A 98 -5.09 -0.40 2.39
CA VAL A 98 -5.73 -1.54 1.70
C VAL A 98 -7.17 -1.20 1.32
N GLN A 99 -7.95 -0.62 2.24
CA GLN A 99 -9.34 -0.25 1.95
C GLN A 99 -9.44 0.79 0.83
N LYS A 100 -8.58 1.82 0.85
CA LYS A 100 -8.52 2.82 -0.24
C LYS A 100 -8.13 2.18 -1.58
N LEU A 101 -7.19 1.24 -1.56
CA LEU A 101 -6.74 0.52 -2.74
C LEU A 101 -7.87 -0.31 -3.36
N GLU A 102 -8.67 -0.99 -2.54
CA GLU A 102 -9.83 -1.73 -3.02
C GLU A 102 -10.90 -0.82 -3.63
N ASN A 103 -11.16 0.35 -3.02
CA ASN A 103 -12.07 1.33 -3.61
C ASN A 103 -11.58 1.80 -4.99
N ILE A 104 -10.28 2.07 -5.14
CA ILE A 104 -9.69 2.43 -6.45
C ILE A 104 -9.89 1.31 -7.46
N LYS A 105 -9.61 0.06 -7.10
CA LYS A 105 -9.80 -1.11 -7.98
C LYS A 105 -11.26 -1.21 -8.45
N GLN A 106 -12.21 -1.01 -7.55
CA GLN A 106 -13.64 -1.01 -7.90
C GLN A 106 -13.99 0.14 -8.85
N THR A 107 -13.52 1.36 -8.59
CA THR A 107 -13.74 2.50 -9.48
C THR A 107 -13.16 2.27 -10.87
N VAL A 108 -11.93 1.76 -10.95
CA VAL A 108 -11.30 1.42 -12.24
C VAL A 108 -12.11 0.37 -12.98
N ASN A 109 -12.55 -0.69 -12.28
CA ASN A 109 -13.37 -1.74 -12.89
C ASN A 109 -14.65 -1.15 -13.48
N ILE A 110 -15.40 -0.34 -12.72
CA ILE A 110 -16.60 0.35 -13.24
C ILE A 110 -16.25 1.14 -14.51
N LEU A 111 -15.27 2.04 -14.43
CA LEU A 111 -14.89 2.90 -15.55
C LEU A 111 -14.43 2.12 -16.80
N GLN A 112 -13.81 0.95 -16.61
CA GLN A 112 -13.31 0.12 -17.71
C GLN A 112 -14.43 -0.64 -18.43
N TYR A 113 -15.56 -0.91 -17.77
CA TYR A 113 -16.69 -1.66 -18.35
C TYR A 113 -17.95 -0.81 -18.59
N THR A 114 -17.96 0.46 -18.18
CA THR A 114 -19.10 1.38 -18.42
C THR A 114 -18.81 2.50 -19.44
N ALA A 115 -17.60 2.58 -19.99
CA ALA A 115 -17.18 3.58 -20.99
C ALA A 115 -17.11 3.00 -22.41
#